data_AF-A0A9D7RCF3-F1
#
_entry.id   AF-A0A9D7RCF3-F1
#
_cell.length_a   1.000
_cell.length_b   1.000
_cell.length_c   1.000
_cell.angle_alpha   90.00
_cell.angle_beta   90.00
_cell.angle_gamma   90.00
#
_symmetry.space_group_name_H-M   'P 1'
#
loop_
_entity.id
_entity.type
_entity.pdbx_description
1 polymer ?
#
loop_
_entity_poly.entity_id
_entity_poly.type
_entity_poly.pdbx_seq_one_letter_code
_entity_poly.pdbx_strand_id
1 'polypeptide(L)'
;MKLMKWVLFVLALFFTCMLQLSRQEFSAKALAPVKRDNIGLGPYWFEGKAEISHYTLSQNRYRDVHPGEAVLVFVTEPFLTDKQVKNEKGQLENSTTVLKLNAIQRFTTGIYDYSVMTSVFTPEDLKRYPHSSKQPAVARIGVGKLLCKSTRKKTSIR
;
A
#
# COMPACT_ATOMS: atom_id res chain seq x y z
N MET A 1 34.16 -22.11 51.19
CA MET A 1 34.21 -22.75 49.86
C MET A 1 32.84 -23.18 49.27
N LYS A 2 31.83 -23.53 50.08
CA LYS A 2 30.50 -23.95 49.56
C LYS A 2 29.67 -22.79 48.97
N LEU A 3 29.76 -21.59 49.56
CA LEU A 3 29.02 -20.40 49.12
C LEU A 3 29.48 -19.90 47.73
N MET A 4 30.78 -19.95 47.44
CA MET A 4 31.34 -19.53 46.14
C MET A 4 30.95 -20.44 44.98
N LYS A 5 30.68 -21.72 45.26
CA LYS A 5 30.17 -22.68 44.25
C LYS A 5 28.72 -22.41 43.87
N TRP A 6 27.88 -21.96 44.80
CA TRP A 6 26.49 -21.58 44.53
C TRP A 6 26.39 -20.28 43.73
N VAL A 7 27.23 -19.28 44.03
CA VAL A 7 27.28 -18.03 43.27
C VAL A 7 27.69 -18.27 41.82
N LEU A 8 28.71 -19.09 41.58
CA LEU A 8 29.13 -19.46 40.22
C LEU A 8 28.05 -20.22 39.45
N PHE A 9 27.27 -21.07 40.13
CA PHE A 9 26.18 -21.84 39.50
C PHE A 9 25.01 -20.94 39.08
N VAL A 10 24.62 -19.98 39.93
CA VAL A 10 23.56 -19.01 39.61
C VAL A 10 23.99 -18.07 38.50
N LEU A 11 25.25 -17.62 38.48
CA LEU A 11 25.77 -16.75 37.43
C LEU A 11 25.81 -17.46 36.07
N ALA A 12 26.18 -18.75 36.04
CA ALA A 12 26.18 -19.57 34.84
C ALA A 12 24.76 -19.81 34.31
N LEU A 13 23.77 -20.02 35.19
CA LEU A 13 22.37 -20.16 34.83
C LEU A 13 21.78 -18.86 34.25
N PHE A 14 22.23 -17.72 34.77
CA PHE A 14 21.82 -16.41 34.26
C PHE A 14 22.45 -16.13 32.88
N PHE A 15 23.72 -16.52 32.68
CA PHE A 15 24.41 -16.36 31.41
C PHE A 15 23.83 -17.27 30.30
N THR A 16 23.44 -18.51 30.63
CA THR A 16 22.73 -19.38 29.68
C THR A 16 21.31 -18.88 29.38
N CYS A 17 20.61 -18.31 30.36
CA CYS A 17 19.29 -17.68 30.15
C CYS A 17 19.38 -16.48 29.19
N MET A 18 20.39 -15.62 29.35
CA MET A 18 20.61 -14.49 28.44
C MET A 18 21.00 -14.92 27.01
N LEU A 19 21.72 -16.05 26.86
CA LEU A 19 22.03 -16.63 25.56
C LEU A 19 20.80 -17.22 24.83
N GLN A 20 19.79 -17.67 25.58
CA GLN A 20 18.55 -18.19 25.00
C GLN A 20 17.61 -17.07 24.54
N LEU A 21 17.65 -15.90 25.19
CA LEU A 21 16.81 -14.76 24.83
C LEU A 21 17.22 -14.12 23.48
N SER A 22 18.49 -14.21 23.10
CA SER A 22 18.98 -13.72 21.80
C SER A 22 18.67 -14.65 20.61
N ARG A 23 18.06 -15.82 20.84
CA ARG A 23 17.82 -16.85 19.82
C ARG A 23 16.37 -16.97 19.38
N GLN A 24 15.57 -15.91 19.57
CA GLN A 24 14.26 -15.82 18.94
C GLN A 24 14.44 -15.51 17.45
N GLU A 25 14.78 -16.54 16.68
CA GLU A 25 14.66 -16.51 15.22
C GLU A 25 13.19 -16.30 14.90
N PHE A 26 12.87 -15.11 14.40
CA PHE A 26 11.56 -14.79 13.86
C PHE A 26 11.34 -15.71 12.66
N SER A 27 10.72 -16.88 12.89
CA SER A 27 10.33 -17.81 11.83
C SER A 27 9.25 -17.13 10.99
N ALA A 28 9.69 -16.37 10.00
CA ALA A 28 8.84 -15.83 8.96
C ALA A 28 8.26 -17.03 8.21
N LYS A 29 7.04 -17.42 8.57
CA LYS A 29 6.25 -18.40 7.85
C LYS A 29 6.12 -17.89 6.41
N ALA A 30 6.97 -18.41 5.52
CA ALA A 30 6.99 -18.01 4.13
C ALA A 30 5.60 -18.29 3.55
N LEU A 31 4.86 -17.22 3.22
CA LEU A 31 3.64 -17.32 2.44
C LEU A 31 4.02 -18.04 1.14
N ALA A 32 3.44 -19.21 0.92
CA ALA A 32 3.66 -19.97 -0.30
C ALA A 32 3.44 -19.06 -1.51
N PRO A 33 4.26 -19.19 -2.57
CA PRO A 33 4.08 -18.39 -3.77
C PRO A 33 2.67 -18.65 -4.30
N VAL A 34 1.81 -17.64 -4.23
CA VAL A 34 0.48 -17.69 -4.81
C VAL A 34 0.68 -17.88 -6.31
N LYS A 35 0.37 -19.08 -6.80
CA LYS A 35 0.38 -19.43 -8.21
C LYS A 35 -0.69 -18.57 -8.89
N ARG A 36 -0.27 -17.45 -9.50
CA ARG A 36 -1.16 -16.52 -10.19
C ARG A 36 -1.38 -17.05 -11.61
N ASP A 37 -2.35 -17.95 -11.73
CA ASP A 37 -2.71 -18.56 -13.02
C ASP A 37 -3.47 -17.56 -13.93
N ASN A 38 -3.97 -16.47 -13.36
CA ASN A 38 -4.67 -15.39 -14.05
C ASN A 38 -3.84 -14.10 -13.96
N ILE A 39 -3.04 -13.82 -14.99
CA ILE A 39 -2.37 -12.53 -15.19
C ILE A 39 -3.39 -11.62 -15.87
N GLY A 40 -4.38 -11.14 -15.13
CA GLY A 40 -5.45 -10.30 -15.66
C GLY A 40 -6.46 -9.88 -14.60
N LEU A 41 -7.28 -8.89 -14.92
CA LEU A 41 -8.38 -8.47 -14.07
C LEU A 41 -9.51 -9.51 -14.14
N GLY A 42 -10.09 -9.86 -13.00
CA GLY A 42 -11.22 -10.78 -12.96
C GLY A 42 -12.54 -10.09 -13.37
N PRO A 43 -13.62 -10.88 -13.62
CA PRO A 43 -14.93 -10.36 -14.03
C PRO A 43 -15.52 -9.30 -13.09
N TYR A 44 -15.13 -9.35 -11.81
CA TYR A 44 -15.43 -8.34 -10.79
C TYR A 44 -15.21 -6.89 -11.28
N TRP A 45 -14.11 -6.65 -12.00
CA TRP A 45 -13.72 -5.32 -12.44
C TRP A 45 -14.45 -4.85 -13.70
N PHE A 46 -15.25 -5.71 -14.33
CA PHE A 46 -15.98 -5.41 -15.57
C PHE A 46 -17.49 -5.25 -15.34
N GLU A 47 -17.93 -5.11 -14.09
CA GLU A 47 -19.34 -4.87 -13.74
C GLU A 47 -19.82 -3.43 -14.06
N GLY A 48 -18.94 -2.55 -14.55
CA GLY A 48 -19.25 -1.14 -14.81
C GLY A 48 -19.43 -0.29 -13.53
N LYS A 49 -18.98 -0.80 -12.39
CA LYS A 49 -19.08 -0.13 -11.07
C LYS A 49 -17.71 0.36 -10.61
N ALA A 50 -17.73 1.38 -9.74
CA ALA A 50 -16.56 1.84 -9.03
C ALA A 50 -16.44 1.14 -7.66
N GLU A 51 -15.23 0.84 -7.21
CA GLU A 51 -14.97 0.48 -5.82
C GLU A 51 -14.41 1.68 -5.07
N ILE A 52 -15.08 2.09 -4.00
CA ILE A 52 -14.58 3.12 -3.08
C ILE A 52 -14.19 2.43 -1.77
N SER A 53 -12.96 2.67 -1.32
CA SER A 53 -12.46 2.20 -0.03
C SER A 53 -12.00 3.38 0.83
N HIS A 54 -12.53 3.46 2.05
CA HIS A 54 -12.15 4.44 3.07
C HIS A 54 -11.19 3.81 4.10
N TYR A 55 -10.25 4.60 4.59
CA TYR A 55 -9.24 4.17 5.56
C TYR A 55 -8.98 5.29 6.56
N THR A 56 -8.75 4.89 7.81
CA THR A 56 -8.16 5.79 8.81
C THR A 56 -6.65 5.83 8.57
N LEU A 57 -6.11 7.04 8.44
CA LEU A 57 -4.71 7.31 8.15
C LEU A 57 -4.00 7.81 9.40
N SER A 58 -2.79 7.30 9.63
CA SER A 58 -1.86 7.79 10.64
C SER A 58 -0.57 8.23 9.92
N GLN A 59 -0.42 9.54 9.77
CA GLN A 59 0.62 10.13 8.93
C GLN A 59 1.75 10.72 9.77
N ASN A 60 2.96 10.16 9.68
CA ASN A 60 4.13 10.73 10.34
C ASN A 60 4.62 11.96 9.56
N ARG A 61 4.58 13.15 10.16
CA ARG A 61 5.08 14.40 9.59
C ARG A 61 5.63 15.31 10.68
N TYR A 62 6.78 15.95 10.43
CA TYR A 62 7.46 16.82 11.40
C TYR A 62 7.75 16.16 12.77
N ARG A 63 8.07 14.86 12.75
CA ARG A 63 8.31 14.03 13.94
C ARG A 63 7.07 13.72 14.79
N ASP A 64 5.90 14.17 14.34
CA ASP A 64 4.61 13.87 14.97
C ASP A 64 3.75 12.96 14.10
N VAL A 65 2.79 12.28 14.73
CA VAL A 65 1.82 11.42 14.05
C VAL A 65 0.49 12.15 13.96
N HIS A 66 0.08 12.44 12.74
CA HIS A 66 -1.13 13.19 12.44
C HIS A 66 -2.25 12.24 12.02
N PRO A 67 -3.42 12.27 12.68
CA PRO A 67 -4.58 11.53 12.22
C PRO A 67 -5.12 12.13 10.92
N GLY A 68 -5.70 11.28 10.10
CA GLY A 68 -6.30 11.70 8.84
C GLY A 68 -7.13 10.59 8.22
N GLU A 69 -7.44 10.78 6.94
CA GLU A 69 -8.23 9.83 6.16
C GLU A 69 -7.58 9.57 4.81
N ALA A 70 -7.77 8.34 4.30
CA ALA A 70 -7.42 7.99 2.93
C ALA A 70 -8.64 7.39 2.21
N VAL A 71 -8.93 7.89 1.03
CA VAL A 71 -9.99 7.42 0.14
C VAL A 71 -9.37 6.91 -1.15
N LEU A 72 -9.63 5.66 -1.49
CA LEU A 72 -9.16 5.02 -2.71
C LEU A 72 -10.37 4.72 -3.58
N VAL A 73 -10.36 5.23 -4.82
CA VAL A 73 -11.41 4.99 -5.81
C VAL A 73 -10.81 4.20 -6.96
N PHE A 74 -11.38 3.02 -7.25
CA PHE A 74 -10.98 2.14 -8.33
C PHE A 74 -12.05 2.06 -9.40
N VAL A 75 -11.67 2.25 -10.66
CA VAL A 75 -12.57 2.20 -11.82
C VAL A 75 -11.84 1.58 -13.00
N THR A 76 -12.53 0.74 -13.78
CA THR A 76 -12.04 0.30 -15.10
C THR A 76 -12.54 1.26 -16.18
N GLU A 77 -11.63 1.77 -17.00
CA GLU A 77 -11.99 2.66 -18.11
C GLU A 77 -11.11 2.37 -19.35
N PRO A 78 -11.63 2.61 -20.57
CA PRO A 78 -10.82 2.53 -21.78
C PRO A 78 -9.87 3.73 -21.85
N PHE A 79 -8.62 3.49 -22.22
CA PHE A 79 -7.53 4.46 -22.19
C PHE A 79 -6.77 4.48 -23.51
N LEU A 80 -6.59 5.68 -24.09
CA LEU A 80 -5.81 5.85 -25.32
C LEU A 80 -4.33 5.81 -24.97
N THR A 81 -3.60 4.81 -25.47
CA THR A 81 -2.18 4.63 -25.16
C THR A 81 -1.32 5.75 -25.71
N ASP A 82 -1.67 6.25 -26.90
CA ASP A 82 -0.87 7.27 -27.60
C ASP A 82 -1.02 8.65 -26.95
N LYS A 83 -2.25 8.99 -26.52
CA LYS A 83 -2.59 10.31 -25.96
C LYS A 83 -2.54 10.36 -24.43
N GLN A 84 -2.49 9.21 -23.78
CA GLN A 84 -2.55 9.06 -22.33
C GLN A 84 -3.77 9.75 -21.67
N VAL A 85 -4.92 9.64 -22.32
CA VAL A 85 -6.21 10.17 -21.87
C VAL A 85 -7.29 9.08 -21.93
N LYS A 86 -8.35 9.27 -21.15
CA LYS A 86 -9.55 8.43 -21.22
C LYS A 86 -10.13 8.45 -22.64
N ASN A 87 -10.56 7.29 -23.12
CA ASN A 87 -11.23 7.15 -24.40
C ASN A 87 -12.74 7.37 -24.25
N GLU A 88 -13.25 8.53 -24.69
CA GLU A 88 -14.67 8.85 -24.61
C GLU A 88 -15.51 8.23 -25.75
N LYS A 89 -14.87 7.79 -26.84
CA LYS A 89 -15.57 7.34 -28.05
C LYS A 89 -15.94 5.86 -28.04
N GLY A 90 -15.45 5.09 -27.06
CA GLY A 90 -15.69 3.64 -26.95
C GLY A 90 -15.06 2.79 -28.08
N GLN A 91 -14.33 3.40 -29.01
CA GLN A 91 -13.65 2.71 -30.10
C GLN A 91 -12.37 2.07 -29.57
N LEU A 92 -12.18 0.77 -29.79
CA LEU A 92 -11.02 0.05 -29.27
C LEU A 92 -9.69 0.39 -29.97
N GLU A 93 -9.74 1.05 -31.13
CA GLU A 93 -8.56 1.48 -31.89
C GLU A 93 -7.60 2.31 -31.02
N ASN A 94 -6.35 1.86 -30.92
CA ASN A 94 -5.28 2.43 -30.10
C ASN A 94 -5.66 2.64 -28.61
N SER A 95 -6.50 1.77 -28.07
CA SER A 95 -6.91 1.83 -26.67
C SER A 95 -6.67 0.52 -25.93
N THR A 96 -6.46 0.64 -24.63
CA THR A 96 -6.37 -0.49 -23.71
C THR A 96 -7.23 -0.23 -22.49
N THR A 97 -7.81 -1.27 -21.91
CA THR A 97 -8.53 -1.15 -20.64
C THR A 97 -7.51 -0.97 -19.52
N VAL A 98 -7.74 0.04 -18.66
CA VAL A 98 -6.91 0.28 -17.49
C VAL A 98 -7.75 0.23 -16.22
N LEU A 99 -7.16 -0.30 -15.16
CA LEU A 99 -7.62 -0.07 -13.80
C LEU A 99 -7.03 1.25 -13.30
N LYS A 100 -7.91 2.23 -13.15
CA LYS A 100 -7.58 3.54 -12.59
C LYS A 100 -7.77 3.54 -11.09
N LEU A 101 -6.74 3.98 -10.37
CA LEU A 101 -6.79 4.32 -8.96
C LEU A 101 -6.72 5.84 -8.82
N ASN A 102 -7.68 6.44 -8.11
CA ASN A 102 -7.58 7.78 -7.55
C ASN A 102 -7.49 7.66 -6.02
N ALA A 103 -6.31 7.90 -5.47
CA ALA A 103 -6.06 7.88 -4.03
C ALA A 103 -5.96 9.31 -3.50
N ILE A 104 -6.79 9.65 -2.52
CA ILE A 104 -6.79 10.94 -1.83
C ILE A 104 -6.41 10.68 -0.37
N GLN A 105 -5.40 11.38 0.13
CA GLN A 105 -4.99 11.34 1.53
C GLN A 105 -5.12 12.75 2.11
N ARG A 106 -5.80 12.87 3.23
CA ARG A 106 -6.02 14.14 3.95
C ARG A 106 -5.57 14.01 5.39
N PHE A 107 -4.73 14.91 5.84
CA PHE A 107 -4.28 15.00 7.23
C PHE A 107 -3.87 16.43 7.54
N THR A 108 -4.00 16.86 8.80
CA THR A 108 -3.59 18.20 9.25
C THR A 108 -2.38 18.09 10.16
N THR A 109 -1.44 19.03 10.07
CA THR A 109 -0.32 19.15 11.02
C THR A 109 -0.58 20.21 12.09
N GLY A 110 -1.82 20.70 12.21
CA GLY A 110 -2.20 21.83 13.07
C GLY A 110 -1.91 23.20 12.46
N ILE A 111 -0.78 23.36 11.77
CA ILE A 111 -0.41 24.61 11.07
C ILE A 111 -0.83 24.57 9.58
N TYR A 112 -0.83 23.38 8.97
CA TYR A 112 -1.15 23.20 7.57
C TYR A 112 -2.06 21.99 7.36
N ASP A 113 -3.03 22.15 6.47
CA ASP A 113 -3.85 21.06 5.97
C ASP A 113 -3.25 20.49 4.68
N TYR A 114 -2.95 19.19 4.70
CA TYR A 114 -2.43 18.47 3.55
C TYR A 114 -3.57 17.71 2.89
N SER A 115 -3.69 17.89 1.57
CA SER A 115 -4.48 17.05 0.69
C SER A 115 -3.60 16.56 -0.45
N VAL A 116 -3.29 15.27 -0.45
CA VAL A 116 -2.44 14.62 -1.44
C VAL A 116 -3.29 13.73 -2.31
N MET A 117 -3.34 14.01 -3.61
CA MET A 117 -4.01 13.16 -4.59
C MET A 117 -2.97 12.47 -5.47
N THR A 118 -3.13 11.15 -5.61
CA THR A 118 -2.31 10.30 -6.49
C THR A 118 -3.22 9.52 -7.43
N SER A 119 -2.99 9.64 -8.73
CA SER A 119 -3.69 8.83 -9.74
C SER A 119 -2.74 7.83 -10.38
N VAL A 120 -3.11 6.56 -10.45
CA VAL A 120 -2.32 5.48 -11.09
C VAL A 120 -3.19 4.77 -12.13
N PHE A 121 -2.62 4.49 -13.30
CA PHE A 121 -3.30 3.82 -14.41
C PHE A 121 -2.56 2.53 -14.73
N THR A 122 -3.16 1.40 -14.37
CA THR A 122 -2.57 0.07 -14.56
C THR A 122 -3.27 -0.62 -15.74
N PRO A 123 -2.55 -0.97 -16.81
CA PRO A 123 -3.14 -1.70 -17.94
C PRO A 123 -3.56 -3.11 -17.53
N GLU A 124 -4.66 -3.60 -18.11
CA GLU A 124 -5.11 -4.98 -17.93
C GLU A 124 -4.09 -5.97 -18.53
N ASP A 125 -3.63 -5.69 -19.75
CA ASP A 125 -2.60 -6.50 -20.43
C ASP A 125 -1.20 -6.12 -19.96
N LEU A 126 -0.79 -6.72 -18.84
CA LEU A 126 0.55 -6.55 -18.27
C LEU A 126 1.67 -7.17 -19.13
N LYS A 127 1.34 -8.08 -20.07
CA LYS A 127 2.33 -8.67 -20.98
C LYS A 127 2.73 -7.67 -22.06
N ARG A 128 1.74 -6.97 -22.63
CA ARG A 128 1.96 -5.92 -23.62
C ARG A 128 2.44 -4.62 -22.98
N TYR A 129 1.95 -4.30 -21.78
CA TYR A 129 2.27 -3.08 -21.07
C TYR A 129 2.74 -3.40 -19.63
N PRO A 130 4.04 -3.68 -19.43
CA PRO A 130 4.57 -4.08 -18.12
C PRO A 130 4.60 -2.94 -17.08
N HIS A 131 4.37 -1.69 -17.52
CA HIS A 131 4.43 -0.50 -16.68
C HIS A 131 3.13 0.30 -16.76
N SER A 132 2.86 1.09 -15.72
CA SER A 132 1.71 1.99 -15.68
C SER A 132 1.76 3.00 -16.83
N SER A 133 0.65 3.12 -17.56
CA SER A 133 0.56 3.86 -18.83
C SER A 133 0.67 5.38 -18.69
N LYS A 134 0.63 5.90 -17.45
CA LYS A 134 0.85 7.31 -17.10
C LYS A 134 1.62 7.38 -15.79
N GLN A 135 2.64 8.25 -15.73
CA GLN A 135 3.32 8.53 -14.47
C GLN A 135 2.32 9.14 -13.48
N PRO A 136 2.28 8.63 -12.23
CA PRO A 136 1.38 9.19 -11.23
C PRO A 136 1.79 10.63 -10.94
N ALA A 137 0.97 11.57 -11.40
CA ALA A 137 1.07 12.95 -10.96
C ALA A 137 0.58 12.97 -9.51
N VAL A 138 1.50 13.17 -8.57
CA VAL A 138 1.14 13.41 -7.17
C VAL A 138 0.94 14.91 -7.02
N ALA A 139 -0.32 15.36 -7.03
CA ALA A 139 -0.64 16.72 -6.65
C ALA A 139 -0.47 16.83 -5.13
N ARG A 140 0.65 17.42 -4.69
CA ARG A 140 0.91 17.71 -3.27
C ARG A 140 0.76 19.19 -3.04
N ILE A 141 -0.14 19.55 -2.12
CA ILE A 141 -0.09 20.84 -1.46
C ILE A 141 0.85 20.64 -0.25
N GLY A 142 2.15 20.91 -0.43
CA GLY A 142 3.19 20.85 0.62
C GLY A 142 4.34 19.85 0.37
N VAL A 143 5.57 20.26 0.74
CA VAL A 143 6.84 19.65 0.31
C VAL A 143 7.38 18.61 1.29
N GLY A 144 7.36 17.30 0.99
CA GLY A 144 8.27 16.33 1.61
C GLY A 144 7.86 14.85 1.51
N LYS A 145 8.82 13.94 1.67
CA LYS A 145 8.64 12.47 1.62
C LYS A 145 8.00 11.95 2.93
N LEU A 146 7.12 10.95 2.82
CA LEU A 146 6.25 10.50 3.90
C LEU A 146 6.23 8.97 4.03
N LEU A 147 6.34 8.47 5.26
CA LEU A 147 6.06 7.08 5.63
C LEU A 147 4.63 7.05 6.19
N CYS A 148 3.78 6.20 5.61
CA CYS A 148 2.34 6.14 5.90
C CYS A 148 1.98 4.76 6.46
N LYS A 149 1.25 4.72 7.58
CA LYS A 149 0.55 3.52 8.06
C LYS A 149 -0.95 3.77 7.91
N SER A 150 -1.62 2.89 7.18
CA SER A 150 -3.06 2.94 6.94
C SER A 150 -3.71 1.67 7.47
N THR A 151 -4.76 1.83 8.28
CA THR A 151 -5.52 0.71 8.84
C THR A 151 -6.86 0.64 8.12
N ARG A 152 -7.19 -0.53 7.57
CA ARG A 152 -8.39 -0.75 6.75
C ARG A 152 -9.65 -0.86 7.61
N LYS A 153 -10.56 0.10 7.49
CA LYS A 153 -11.99 -0.10 7.75
C LYS A 153 -12.69 -0.21 6.40
N LYS A 154 -12.86 -1.43 5.88
CA LYS A 154 -13.44 -1.63 4.54
C LYS A 154 -14.92 -1.26 4.56
N THR A 155 -15.26 -0.02 4.24
CA THR A 155 -16.60 0.37 3.82
C THR A 155 -16.59 0.40 2.29
N SER A 156 -16.97 -0.72 1.67
CA SER A 156 -17.10 -0.80 0.22
C SER A 156 -18.49 -0.33 -0.17
N ILE A 157 -18.59 0.87 -0.72
CA ILE A 157 -19.83 1.37 -1.32
C ILE A 157 -19.68 1.12 -2.82
N ARG A 158 -20.58 0.30 -3.39
CA ARG A 158 -20.68 0.01 -4.83
C ARG A 158 -21.82 0.81 -5.42
#